data_AF-A0A7J2KKT9-F1
#
_entry.id   AF-A0A7J2KKT9-F1
#
_cell.length_a   1.000
_cell.length_b   1.000
_cell.length_c   1.000
_cell.angle_alpha   90.00
_cell.angle_beta   90.00
_cell.angle_gamma   90.00
#
_symmetry.space_group_name_H-M   'P 1'
#
loop_
_entity.id
_entity.type
_entity.pdbx_description
1 polymer ?
#
loop_
_entity_poly.entity_id
_entity_poly.type
_entity_poly.pdbx_seq_one_letter_code
_entity_poly.pdbx_strand_id
1 'polypeptide(L)'
;MKTKFEASQLISRAYKGHCNIMTPDKIAFGWINDNMAYELSHGIGLEPASHIYGVTIVSEIGTAVKKEFDISQCFDSLQKAEEYIGKMKEKPKKGKV
;
A
#
# COMPACT_ATOMS: atom_id res chain seq x y z
N MET A 1 -17.97 7.55 7.64
CA MET A 1 -17.40 8.90 7.47
C MET A 1 -16.41 8.78 6.32
N LYS A 2 -16.65 9.39 5.16
CA LYS A 2 -15.69 9.35 4.06
C LYS A 2 -14.47 10.20 4.48
N THR A 3 -13.29 9.62 4.46
CA THR A 3 -12.04 10.31 4.81
C THR A 3 -11.86 11.51 3.87
N LYS A 4 -11.47 12.66 4.42
CA LYS A 4 -11.32 13.94 3.69
C LYS A 4 -10.06 13.98 2.80
N PHE A 5 -9.36 12.86 2.70
CA PHE A 5 -8.04 12.74 2.09
C PHE A 5 -8.10 11.83 0.87
N GLU A 6 -7.26 12.10 -0.11
CA GLU A 6 -6.92 11.15 -1.17
C GLU A 6 -6.03 10.04 -0.61
N ALA A 7 -6.07 8.84 -1.20
CA ALA A 7 -5.26 7.70 -0.75
C ALA A 7 -3.76 8.03 -0.66
N SER A 8 -3.25 8.79 -1.63
CA SER A 8 -1.86 9.26 -1.67
C SER A 8 -1.50 10.18 -0.50
N GLN A 9 -2.45 10.99 0.00
CA GLN A 9 -2.22 11.87 1.13
C GLN A 9 -2.09 11.08 2.44
N LEU A 10 -2.87 10.00 2.60
CA LEU A 10 -2.75 9.12 3.76
C LEU A 10 -1.39 8.42 3.78
N ILE A 11 -0.93 7.89 2.63
CA ILE A 11 0.40 7.30 2.48
C ILE A 11 1.49 8.34 2.79
N SER A 12 1.41 9.53 2.18
CA SER A 12 2.37 10.61 2.40
C SER A 12 2.46 11.03 3.86
N ARG A 13 1.33 11.04 4.58
CA ARG A 13 1.29 11.34 6.01
C ARG A 13 1.97 10.25 6.85
N ALA A 14 1.77 8.98 6.51
CA ALA A 14 2.41 7.86 7.22
C ALA A 14 3.93 7.87 7.04
N TYR A 15 4.40 8.16 5.83
CA TYR A 15 5.83 8.13 5.49
C TYR A 15 6.51 9.50 5.50
N LYS A 16 5.81 10.56 5.92
CA LYS A 16 6.31 11.96 5.94
C LYS A 16 6.93 12.38 4.59
N GLY A 17 6.34 11.93 3.48
CA GLY A 17 6.83 12.18 2.12
C GLY A 17 8.02 11.32 1.67
N HIS A 18 8.57 10.46 2.53
CA HIS A 18 9.62 9.52 2.12
C HIS A 18 9.05 8.41 1.23
N CYS A 19 9.83 7.97 0.24
CA CYS A 19 9.53 6.79 -0.59
C CYS A 19 10.26 5.54 -0.07
N ASN A 20 9.78 4.36 -0.47
CA ASN A 20 10.51 3.12 -0.23
C ASN A 20 11.78 3.10 -1.10
N ILE A 21 12.95 2.87 -0.48
CA ILE A 21 14.25 2.85 -1.17
C ILE A 21 14.31 1.71 -2.19
N MET A 22 13.69 0.57 -1.87
CA MET A 22 13.67 -0.61 -2.73
C MET A 22 12.72 -0.46 -3.92
N THR A 23 11.67 0.36 -3.79
CA THR A 23 10.67 0.57 -4.83
C THR A 23 10.38 2.07 -4.99
N PRO A 24 11.34 2.83 -5.57
CA PRO A 24 11.24 4.29 -5.63
C PRO A 24 10.16 4.78 -6.60
N ASP A 25 9.82 3.97 -7.60
CA ASP A 25 8.97 4.38 -8.71
C ASP A 25 7.50 4.08 -8.42
N LYS A 26 6.72 5.13 -8.15
CA LYS A 26 5.30 5.01 -7.80
C LYS A 26 4.46 4.72 -9.05
N ILE A 27 3.67 3.65 -9.00
CA ILE A 27 2.75 3.24 -10.08
C ILE A 27 1.35 3.79 -9.80
N ALA A 28 0.80 3.50 -8.62
CA ALA A 28 -0.59 3.82 -8.32
C ALA A 28 -0.84 4.01 -6.82
N PHE A 29 -1.90 4.76 -6.52
CA PHE A 29 -2.48 4.86 -5.19
C PHE A 29 -3.95 4.46 -5.25
N GLY A 30 -4.47 3.90 -4.16
CA GLY A 30 -5.89 3.62 -4.08
C GLY A 30 -6.34 3.24 -2.68
N TRP A 31 -7.66 3.11 -2.54
CA TRP A 31 -8.28 2.64 -1.30
C TRP A 31 -8.50 1.14 -1.35
N ILE A 32 -8.18 0.45 -0.26
CA ILE A 32 -8.58 -0.94 0.00
C ILE A 32 -10.00 -0.95 0.55
N ASN A 33 -10.28 -0.05 1.49
CA ASN A 33 -11.59 0.15 2.12
C ASN A 33 -11.70 1.58 2.69
N ASP A 34 -12.73 1.85 3.49
CA ASP A 34 -13.01 3.18 4.05
C ASP A 34 -11.88 3.80 4.88
N ASN A 35 -10.96 3.00 5.43
CA ASN A 35 -9.90 3.48 6.31
C ASN A 35 -8.51 2.96 5.95
N MET A 36 -8.33 2.28 4.82
CA MET A 36 -7.05 1.71 4.41
C MET A 36 -6.71 2.09 2.98
N ALA A 37 -5.52 2.65 2.78
CA ALA A 37 -4.97 3.01 1.48
C ALA A 37 -3.76 2.15 1.13
N TYR A 38 -3.50 2.00 -0.16
CA TYR A 38 -2.30 1.39 -0.68
C TYR A 38 -1.52 2.34 -1.59
N GLU A 39 -0.20 2.13 -1.63
CA GLU A 39 0.71 2.56 -2.69
C GLU A 39 1.24 1.31 -3.38
N LEU A 40 1.15 1.27 -4.71
CA LEU A 40 1.83 0.32 -5.57
C LEU A 40 3.05 1.03 -6.18
N SER A 41 4.24 0.47 -5.98
CA SER A 41 5.49 0.99 -6.52
C SER A 41 6.35 -0.12 -7.09
N HIS A 42 7.33 0.23 -7.93
CA HIS A 42 8.32 -0.69 -8.46
C HIS A 42 9.74 -0.19 -8.21
N GLY A 43 10.69 -1.11 -8.35
CA GLY A 43 12.11 -0.85 -8.33
C GLY A 43 12.88 -1.99 -8.97
N ILE A 44 14.21 -1.88 -8.89
CA ILE A 44 15.13 -2.89 -9.40
C ILE A 44 15.60 -3.72 -8.20
N GLY A 45 15.48 -5.04 -8.30
CA GLY A 45 15.98 -5.97 -7.31
C GLY A 45 17.51 -6.09 -7.33
N LEU A 46 18.03 -7.01 -6.51
CA LEU A 46 19.48 -7.19 -6.36
C LEU A 46 20.13 -7.88 -7.57
N GLU A 47 19.36 -8.65 -8.34
CA GLU A 47 19.85 -9.30 -9.55
C GLU A 47 19.65 -8.38 -10.78
N PRO A 48 20.61 -8.37 -11.73
CA PRO A 48 20.46 -7.62 -12.98
C PRO A 48 19.16 -7.99 -13.68
N ALA A 49 18.33 -6.99 -13.99
CA ALA A 49 17.01 -7.12 -14.63
C ALA A 49 15.89 -7.75 -13.77
N SER A 50 16.09 -7.99 -12.48
CA SER A 50 15.00 -8.36 -11.59
C SER A 50 14.15 -7.13 -11.24
N HIS A 51 12.85 -7.21 -11.48
CA HIS A 51 11.90 -6.18 -11.06
C HIS A 51 11.27 -6.58 -9.73
N ILE A 52 11.14 -5.62 -8.82
CA ILE A 52 10.40 -5.82 -7.58
C ILE A 52 9.23 -4.83 -7.52
N TYR A 53 8.09 -5.31 -7.06
CA TYR A 53 6.85 -4.53 -6.93
C TYR A 53 6.43 -4.51 -5.47
N GLY A 54 6.32 -3.33 -4.89
CA GLY A 54 5.95 -3.12 -3.50
C GLY A 54 4.49 -2.69 -3.38
N VAL A 55 3.75 -3.35 -2.49
CA VAL A 55 2.43 -2.90 -2.03
C VAL A 55 2.57 -2.44 -0.59
N THR A 56 2.54 -1.13 -0.39
CA THR A 56 2.58 -0.50 0.92
C THR A 56 1.16 -0.20 1.39
N ILE A 57 0.78 -0.67 2.58
CA ILE A 57 -0.55 -0.47 3.14
C ILE A 57 -0.48 0.39 4.41
N VAL A 58 -1.36 1.38 4.48
CA VAL A 58 -1.54 2.22 5.67
C VAL A 58 -3.01 2.27 6.05
N SER A 59 -3.29 2.40 7.33
CA SER A 59 -4.64 2.56 7.86
C SER A 59 -4.78 3.83 8.68
N GLU A 60 -5.99 4.38 8.69
CA GLU A 60 -6.39 5.46 9.60
C GLU A 60 -7.18 4.86 10.78
N ILE A 61 -6.77 5.21 12.00
CA ILE A 61 -7.43 4.82 13.24
C ILE A 61 -7.66 6.10 14.06
N GLY A 62 -8.87 6.63 14.01
CA GLY A 62 -9.19 7.93 14.61
C GLY A 62 -8.45 9.06 13.89
N THR A 63 -7.52 9.74 14.58
CA THR A 63 -6.66 10.80 14.02
C THR A 63 -5.25 10.33 13.70
N ALA A 64 -4.93 9.07 14.02
CA ALA A 64 -3.62 8.47 13.82
C ALA A 64 -3.55 7.69 12.51
N VAL A 65 -2.37 7.70 11.88
CA VAL A 65 -2.05 6.88 10.71
C VAL A 65 -1.13 5.75 11.16
N LYS A 66 -1.51 4.52 10.86
CA LYS A 66 -0.75 3.31 11.16
C LYS A 66 -0.17 2.73 9.87
N LYS A 67 1.11 2.37 9.91
CA LYS A 67 1.76 1.58 8.86
C LYS A 67 1.44 0.11 9.10
N GLU A 68 0.82 -0.54 8.13
CA GLU A 68 0.40 -1.93 8.27
C GLU A 68 1.50 -2.84 7.70
N PHE A 69 2.62 -2.94 8.43
CA PHE A 69 3.80 -3.68 7.99
C PHE A 69 3.52 -5.17 7.76
N ASP A 70 2.69 -5.79 8.60
CA ASP A 70 2.37 -7.23 8.52
C ASP A 70 1.62 -7.63 7.24
N ILE A 71 1.02 -6.66 6.56
CA ILE A 71 0.28 -6.85 5.30
C ILE A 71 0.86 -6.01 4.16
N SER A 72 1.95 -5.29 4.39
CA SER A 72 2.71 -4.67 3.30
C SER A 72 3.66 -5.72 2.74
N GLN A 73 3.74 -5.85 1.42
CA GLN A 73 4.45 -6.96 0.80
C GLN A 73 5.13 -6.57 -0.52
N CYS A 74 6.23 -7.27 -0.86
CA CYS A 74 6.89 -7.18 -2.14
C CYS A 74 6.63 -8.43 -3.00
N PHE A 75 6.57 -8.23 -4.32
CA PHE A 75 6.28 -9.25 -5.33
C PHE A 75 7.31 -9.18 -6.46
N ASP A 76 7.50 -10.30 -7.15
CA ASP A 76 8.39 -10.44 -8.32
C ASP A 76 7.70 -10.04 -9.65
N SER A 77 6.40 -9.72 -9.62
CA SER A 77 5.65 -9.27 -10.79
C SER A 77 4.54 -8.30 -10.44
N LEU A 78 4.22 -7.42 -11.39
CA LEU A 78 3.11 -6.47 -11.29
C LEU A 78 1.78 -7.20 -11.09
N GLN A 79 1.55 -8.26 -11.86
CA GLN A 79 0.33 -9.06 -11.79
C GLN A 79 0.07 -9.60 -10.38
N LYS A 80 1.10 -10.18 -9.72
CA LYS A 80 0.93 -10.70 -8.35
C LYS A 80 0.64 -9.58 -7.35
N ALA A 81 1.24 -8.41 -7.52
CA ALA A 81 0.97 -7.25 -6.68
C ALA A 81 -0.48 -6.76 -6.85
N GLU A 82 -0.99 -6.71 -8.08
CA GLU A 82 -2.37 -6.33 -8.38
C GLU A 82 -3.37 -7.37 -7.85
N GLU A 83 -3.11 -8.67 -8.04
CA GLU A 83 -3.92 -9.76 -7.48
C GLU A 83 -3.98 -9.68 -5.95
N TYR A 84 -2.87 -9.34 -5.30
CA TYR A 84 -2.82 -9.14 -3.85
C TYR A 84 -3.72 -7.96 -3.42
N ILE A 85 -3.64 -6.83 -4.11
CA ILE A 85 -4.51 -5.67 -3.86
C ILE A 85 -5.98 -6.05 -4.03
N GLY A 86 -6.31 -6.81 -5.09
CA GLY A 86 -7.66 -7.33 -5.33
C GLY A 86 -8.17 -8.16 -4.16
N LYS A 87 -7.39 -9.15 -3.70
CA LYS A 87 -7.73 -9.98 -2.52
C LYS A 87 -7.92 -9.15 -1.25
N MET A 88 -7.14 -8.08 -1.08
CA MET A 88 -7.28 -7.20 0.08
C MET A 88 -8.57 -6.37 0.03
N LYS A 89 -9.05 -5.98 -1.15
CA LYS A 89 -10.33 -5.28 -1.35
C LYS A 89 -11.54 -6.19 -1.12
N GLU A 90 -11.41 -7.47 -1.44
CA GLU A 90 -12.49 -8.47 -1.28
C GLU A 90 -12.64 -8.98 0.17
N LYS A 91 -11.60 -8.87 1.00
CA LYS A 91 -11.67 -9.32 2.40
C LYS A 91 -12.78 -8.57 3.14
N PRO A 92 -13.79 -9.26 3.69
CA PRO A 92 -14.84 -8.60 4.46
C PRO A 92 -14.22 -7.91 5.68
N LYS A 93 -14.75 -6.72 6.01
CA LYS A 93 -14.45 -6.02 7.26
C LYS A 93 -14.59 -7.03 8.39
N LYS A 94 -13.47 -7.45 9.02
CA LYS A 94 -13.55 -8.13 10.31
C LYS A 94 -14.19 -7.13 11.28
N GLY A 95 -15.51 -7.25 11.44
CA GLY A 95 -16.21 -6.64 12.55
C GLY A 95 -15.50 -7.08 13.82
N LYS A 96 -15.10 -6.11 14.64
CA LYS A 96 -14.67 -6.38 16.00
C LYS A 96 -15.82 -7.13 16.69
N VAL A 97 -15.54 -8.35 17.16
CA VAL A 97 -16.32 -9.01 18.21
C VAL A 97 -16.04 -8.28 19.51
#